data_AF-A0A4Z2AZ05-F1
#
_entry.id   AF-A0A4Z2AZ05-F1
#
_cell.length_a   1.000
_cell.length_b   1.000
_cell.length_c   1.000
_cell.angle_alpha   90.00
_cell.angle_beta   90.00
_cell.angle_gamma   90.00
#
_symmetry.space_group_name_H-M   'P 1'
#
loop_
_entity.id
_entity.type
_entity.pdbx_description
1 polymer ?
#
loop_
_entity_poly.entity_id
_entity_poly.type
_entity_poly.pdbx_seq_one_letter_code
_entity_poly.pdbx_strand_id
1 'polypeptide(L)'
;MPCQGTEKQHVANDYAKRLAGGWQHCQVLVSNSLAALSGSTSRRIFCDSLNISVCPLTESSRKFSVNMYNPLGRAVVWPVRLPVNGSAYEVLDAKGRSVDCEVLPVSTATREVRRNRGYALNELVFEAQAPPLGFTTYSVSLLKNEPPPAPLQHRTPMAIQNKFLRVTFDPDTGLMSGLSNLKTKQTIKLTQNFYWYNASDGNNSASDQPSGAYIFRPNSSTPFLISKTAQTESVQRPGVQEVRQRFAPWVSQVVRLYAHSRAVELEWTVGPLPIDDNLGKEVITRLDTSIKTSQYFYTGLKRPRDAAEEQSEPIAGNYYPINSRAFIKDDVDQLTVVTDRSQGGSSIYNGSLEIMLHRRLLYDDVRGVAEPLNETSDVFPEGLVVRGRLLLFLDRPASAADTYRPLAQKVVLQPLLTFTDGDLQPNTELEFSGLQAALPPAVHLLTLTQWDEDLVLLRLEHQFQRWESKVNSQPVTINLQKLFSTMKVVGMSELNLSANQWKDEMRRFEWTPQTGERPVLRTFQDPSVWEVTLRPMEIRTFLLRVR
;
A
#
# COMPACT_ATOMS: atom_id res chain seq x y z
N MET A 1 -14.81 4.14 11.63
CA MET A 1 -13.94 4.89 12.56
C MET A 1 -12.50 4.63 12.13
N PRO A 2 -11.66 5.65 11.94
CA PRO A 2 -10.22 5.42 11.90
C PRO A 2 -9.78 5.04 13.32
N CYS A 3 -9.34 3.79 13.54
CA CYS A 3 -8.69 3.42 14.79
C CYS A 3 -7.37 4.18 14.88
N GLN A 4 -7.23 5.05 15.88
CA GLN A 4 -6.03 5.87 16.07
C GLN A 4 -4.89 5.06 16.76
N GLY A 5 -5.19 3.87 17.30
CA GLY A 5 -4.25 3.07 18.08
C GLY A 5 -4.08 3.62 19.50
N THR A 6 -5.13 4.25 20.02
CA THR A 6 -5.13 4.99 21.29
C THR A 6 -6.28 4.52 22.18
N GLU A 7 -6.61 3.25 22.08
CA GLU A 7 -7.60 2.56 22.88
C GLU A 7 -6.88 1.53 23.77
N LYS A 8 -7.55 1.07 24.84
CA LYS A 8 -7.04 -0.03 25.65
C LYS A 8 -6.88 -1.31 24.82
N GLN A 9 -5.96 -2.19 25.20
CA GLN A 9 -5.64 -3.39 24.41
C GLN A 9 -6.87 -4.27 24.16
N HIS A 10 -7.76 -4.43 25.16
CA HIS A 10 -8.96 -5.24 24.99
C HIS A 10 -9.96 -4.64 23.98
N VAL A 11 -9.97 -3.30 23.81
CA VAL A 11 -10.79 -2.61 22.81
C VAL A 11 -10.16 -2.76 21.43
N ALA A 12 -8.83 -2.66 21.30
CA ALA A 12 -8.13 -2.97 20.06
C ALA A 12 -8.41 -4.41 19.60
N ASN A 13 -8.43 -5.37 20.54
CA ASN A 13 -8.81 -6.76 20.30
C ASN A 13 -10.29 -6.88 19.84
N ASP A 14 -11.22 -6.12 20.43
CA ASP A 14 -12.62 -6.06 19.98
C ASP A 14 -12.75 -5.47 18.57
N TYR A 15 -12.01 -4.41 18.24
CA TYR A 15 -11.97 -3.86 16.88
C TYR A 15 -11.45 -4.89 15.87
N ALA A 16 -10.34 -5.57 16.18
CA ALA A 16 -9.80 -6.63 15.34
C ALA A 16 -10.82 -7.77 15.14
N LYS A 17 -11.52 -8.18 16.22
CA LYS A 17 -12.59 -9.19 16.17
C LYS A 17 -13.75 -8.75 15.28
N ARG A 18 -14.22 -7.51 15.41
CA ARG A 18 -15.31 -6.96 14.59
C ARG A 18 -14.94 -6.85 13.12
N LEU A 19 -13.71 -6.38 12.83
CA LEU A 19 -13.19 -6.31 11.47
C LEU A 19 -13.06 -7.71 10.85
N ALA A 20 -12.57 -8.70 11.60
CA ALA A 20 -12.52 -10.09 11.15
C ALA A 20 -13.92 -10.66 10.86
N GLY A 21 -14.91 -10.39 11.72
CA GLY A 21 -16.30 -10.79 11.48
C GLY A 21 -16.91 -10.09 10.25
N GLY A 22 -16.62 -8.81 10.03
CA GLY A 22 -17.03 -8.09 8.82
C GLY A 22 -16.39 -8.67 7.56
N TRP A 23 -15.09 -8.98 7.61
CA TRP A 23 -14.34 -9.59 6.50
C TRP A 23 -14.93 -10.94 6.09
N GLN A 24 -15.29 -11.80 7.04
CA GLN A 24 -15.93 -13.09 6.77
C GLN A 24 -17.27 -12.92 6.02
N HIS A 25 -18.11 -11.96 6.42
CA HIS A 25 -19.35 -11.66 5.68
C HIS A 25 -19.05 -11.15 4.26
N CYS A 26 -18.04 -10.30 4.09
CA CYS A 26 -17.60 -9.83 2.78
C CYS A 26 -17.09 -10.98 1.90
N GLN A 27 -16.35 -11.94 2.43
CA GLN A 27 -15.89 -13.12 1.70
C GLN A 27 -17.05 -13.95 1.13
N VAL A 28 -18.15 -14.10 1.89
CA VAL A 28 -19.36 -14.78 1.41
C VAL A 28 -20.00 -13.99 0.26
N LEU A 29 -20.20 -12.69 0.44
CA LEU A 29 -20.78 -11.81 -0.59
C LEU A 29 -19.95 -11.83 -1.89
N VAL A 30 -18.63 -11.70 -1.76
CA VAL A 30 -17.71 -11.72 -2.91
C VAL A 30 -17.72 -13.09 -3.58
N SER A 31 -17.73 -14.18 -2.81
CA SER A 31 -17.80 -15.54 -3.38
C SER A 31 -19.05 -15.75 -4.20
N ASN A 32 -20.21 -15.32 -3.68
CA ASN A 32 -21.49 -15.43 -4.38
C ASN A 32 -21.52 -14.53 -5.64
N SER A 33 -20.98 -13.32 -5.54
CA SER A 33 -20.90 -12.38 -6.66
C SER A 33 -20.00 -12.92 -7.78
N LEU A 34 -18.82 -13.44 -7.42
CA LEU A 34 -17.91 -14.08 -8.38
C LEU A 34 -18.51 -15.35 -8.96
N ALA A 35 -19.27 -16.14 -8.18
CA ALA A 35 -19.97 -17.32 -8.68
C ALA A 35 -21.03 -16.95 -9.73
N ALA A 36 -21.81 -15.90 -9.48
CA ALA A 36 -22.81 -15.40 -10.43
C ALA A 36 -22.16 -14.85 -11.71
N LEU A 37 -21.09 -14.06 -11.58
CA LEU A 37 -20.39 -13.48 -12.72
C LEU A 37 -19.60 -14.53 -13.53
N SER A 38 -19.03 -15.53 -12.87
CA SER A 38 -18.23 -16.56 -13.53
C SER A 38 -19.06 -17.75 -14.01
N GLY A 39 -20.34 -17.84 -13.62
CA GLY A 39 -21.17 -19.03 -13.83
C GLY A 39 -20.66 -20.30 -13.11
N SER A 40 -19.82 -20.16 -12.08
CA SER A 40 -19.20 -21.31 -11.38
C SER A 40 -19.49 -21.30 -9.89
N THR A 41 -20.11 -22.37 -9.43
CA THR A 41 -20.46 -22.61 -8.02
C THR A 41 -19.32 -23.27 -7.23
N SER A 42 -18.13 -23.40 -7.82
CA SER A 42 -16.99 -24.00 -7.12
C SER A 42 -16.65 -23.23 -5.85
N ARG A 43 -16.30 -23.97 -4.79
CA ARG A 43 -15.94 -23.40 -3.50
C ARG A 43 -14.69 -22.54 -3.64
N ARG A 44 -14.82 -21.26 -3.31
CA ARG A 44 -13.71 -20.30 -3.28
C ARG A 44 -13.08 -20.26 -1.90
N ILE A 45 -11.75 -20.23 -1.86
CA ILE A 45 -10.92 -20.14 -0.66
C ILE A 45 -10.19 -18.81 -0.68
N PHE A 46 -10.15 -18.14 0.46
CA PHE A 46 -9.38 -16.92 0.69
C PHE A 46 -8.17 -17.25 1.57
N CYS A 47 -7.02 -16.66 1.25
CA CYS A 47 -5.81 -16.84 2.03
C CYS A 47 -5.38 -15.50 2.63
N ASP A 48 -5.81 -15.25 3.87
CA ASP A 48 -5.59 -13.97 4.57
C ASP A 48 -4.16 -13.86 5.16
N SER A 49 -3.33 -14.90 5.04
CA SER A 49 -1.98 -14.99 5.61
C SER A 49 -0.86 -15.13 4.55
N LEU A 50 -1.12 -14.65 3.32
CA LEU A 50 -0.11 -14.67 2.24
C LEU A 50 1.15 -13.85 2.59
N ASN A 51 1.03 -12.81 3.41
CA ASN A 51 2.16 -11.98 3.87
C ASN A 51 3.20 -12.76 4.69
N ILE A 52 2.82 -13.89 5.28
CA ILE A 52 3.69 -14.81 6.02
C ILE A 52 3.84 -16.16 5.30
N SER A 53 3.51 -16.21 4.00
CA SER A 53 3.61 -17.39 3.16
C SER A 53 2.81 -18.58 3.71
N VAL A 54 1.53 -18.33 4.03
CA VAL A 54 0.56 -19.34 4.48
C VAL A 54 -0.70 -19.28 3.61
N CYS A 55 -1.04 -20.40 3.00
CA CYS A 55 -2.29 -20.63 2.28
C CYS A 55 -2.50 -22.15 2.17
N PRO A 56 -3.36 -22.75 3.02
CA PRO A 56 -3.50 -24.20 3.11
C PRO A 56 -3.74 -24.89 1.76
N LEU A 57 -4.54 -24.27 0.88
CA LEU A 57 -4.84 -24.84 -0.43
C LEU A 57 -3.62 -24.91 -1.34
N THR A 58 -2.87 -23.80 -1.49
CA THR A 58 -1.73 -23.77 -2.44
C THR A 58 -0.52 -24.54 -1.90
N GLU A 59 -0.45 -24.74 -0.59
CA GLU A 59 0.55 -25.59 0.07
C GLU A 59 0.31 -27.09 -0.15
N SER A 60 -0.95 -27.53 -0.24
CA SER A 60 -1.32 -28.95 -0.36
C SER A 60 -1.67 -29.39 -1.79
N SER A 61 -2.26 -28.49 -2.58
CA SER A 61 -2.82 -28.86 -3.88
C SER A 61 -1.74 -28.93 -4.97
N ARG A 62 -1.90 -29.90 -5.87
CA ARG A 62 -1.07 -30.04 -7.07
C ARG A 62 -1.64 -29.29 -8.26
N LYS A 63 -2.91 -28.89 -8.21
CA LYS A 63 -3.59 -28.19 -9.29
C LYS A 63 -4.71 -27.34 -8.72
N PHE A 64 -4.69 -26.04 -9.00
CA PHE A 64 -5.68 -25.10 -8.48
C PHE A 64 -5.85 -23.93 -9.43
N SER A 65 -6.95 -23.21 -9.29
CA SER A 65 -7.20 -21.96 -10.02
C SER A 65 -7.05 -20.76 -9.11
N VAL A 66 -6.52 -19.66 -9.65
CA VAL A 66 -6.34 -18.36 -9.00
C VAL A 66 -7.20 -17.34 -9.73
N ASN A 67 -8.26 -16.88 -9.09
CA ASN A 67 -9.07 -15.77 -9.60
C ASN A 67 -8.59 -14.47 -8.95
N MET A 68 -8.25 -13.49 -9.79
CA MET A 68 -7.76 -12.17 -9.38
C MET A 68 -8.80 -11.11 -9.74
N TYR A 69 -9.51 -10.61 -8.73
CA TYR A 69 -10.48 -9.52 -8.89
C TYR A 69 -9.81 -8.16 -8.68
N ASN A 70 -9.95 -7.27 -9.66
CA ASN A 70 -9.45 -5.90 -9.67
C ASN A 70 -10.60 -4.91 -9.43
N PRO A 71 -10.64 -4.24 -8.26
CA PRO A 71 -11.67 -3.26 -7.96
C PRO A 71 -11.46 -1.90 -8.64
N LEU A 72 -10.31 -1.64 -9.27
CA LEU A 72 -10.01 -0.36 -9.91
C LEU A 72 -10.73 -0.23 -11.25
N GLY A 73 -11.13 1.00 -11.60
CA GLY A 73 -11.67 1.33 -12.93
C GLY A 73 -10.65 1.30 -14.07
N ARG A 74 -9.48 0.70 -13.88
CA ARG A 74 -8.42 0.53 -14.89
C ARG A 74 -7.83 -0.87 -14.79
N ALA A 75 -7.32 -1.39 -15.89
CA ALA A 75 -6.62 -2.67 -15.87
C ALA A 75 -5.38 -2.59 -14.95
N VAL A 76 -5.12 -3.67 -14.23
CA VAL A 76 -3.98 -3.75 -13.31
C VAL A 76 -3.12 -4.95 -13.66
N VAL A 77 -1.80 -4.76 -13.58
CA VAL A 77 -0.82 -5.84 -13.53
C VAL A 77 -0.33 -5.93 -12.09
N TRP A 78 -0.37 -7.13 -11.50
CA TRP A 78 -0.04 -7.38 -10.11
C TRP A 78 0.88 -8.60 -9.98
N PRO A 79 1.98 -8.49 -9.21
CA PRO A 79 2.80 -9.66 -8.90
C PRO A 79 2.06 -10.55 -7.89
N VAL A 80 1.70 -11.75 -8.32
CA VAL A 80 1.12 -12.78 -7.47
C VAL A 80 2.26 -13.60 -6.84
N ARG A 81 2.17 -13.84 -5.53
CA ARG A 81 3.14 -14.63 -4.75
C ARG A 81 2.39 -15.63 -3.88
N LEU A 82 2.53 -16.92 -4.17
CA LEU A 82 1.75 -17.99 -3.52
C LEU A 82 2.67 -18.97 -2.79
N PRO A 83 2.38 -19.33 -1.53
CA PRO A 83 3.15 -20.35 -0.82
C PRO A 83 2.88 -21.73 -1.44
N VAL A 84 3.94 -22.43 -1.79
CA VAL A 84 3.89 -23.73 -2.48
C VAL A 84 5.02 -24.64 -2.01
N ASN A 85 4.91 -25.95 -2.30
CA ASN A 85 5.95 -26.93 -1.95
C ASN A 85 6.70 -27.50 -3.14
N GLY A 86 6.17 -27.39 -4.35
CA GLY A 86 6.84 -27.81 -5.56
C GLY A 86 8.03 -26.92 -5.93
N SER A 87 8.85 -27.41 -6.86
CA SER A 87 10.01 -26.69 -7.41
C SER A 87 9.78 -26.13 -8.81
N ALA A 88 8.75 -26.59 -9.53
CA ALA A 88 8.34 -26.05 -10.82
C ALA A 88 6.83 -26.16 -11.02
N TYR A 89 6.24 -25.13 -11.62
CA TYR A 89 4.80 -25.02 -11.89
C TYR A 89 4.58 -24.54 -13.34
N GLU A 90 3.41 -24.86 -13.87
CA GLU A 90 2.85 -24.24 -15.07
C GLU A 90 1.73 -23.30 -14.64
N VAL A 91 1.72 -22.09 -15.18
CA VAL A 91 0.64 -21.12 -15.00
C VAL A 91 0.05 -20.81 -16.36
N LEU A 92 -1.26 -20.99 -16.52
CA LEU A 92 -2.00 -20.68 -17.74
C LEU A 92 -2.98 -19.54 -17.49
N ASP A 93 -3.07 -18.59 -18.43
CA ASP A 93 -4.07 -17.52 -18.41
C ASP A 93 -5.46 -18.01 -18.82
N ALA A 94 -6.45 -17.11 -18.79
CA ALA A 94 -7.84 -17.38 -19.19
C ALA A 94 -8.00 -17.86 -20.64
N LYS A 95 -6.98 -17.72 -21.49
CA LYS A 95 -6.96 -18.14 -22.90
C LYS A 95 -6.14 -19.43 -23.10
N GLY A 96 -5.70 -20.06 -22.02
CA GLY A 96 -4.86 -21.27 -22.04
C GLY A 96 -3.42 -21.01 -22.46
N ARG A 97 -2.95 -19.76 -22.42
CA ARG A 97 -1.56 -19.41 -22.77
C ARG A 97 -0.68 -19.46 -21.54
N SER A 98 0.53 -19.96 -21.71
CA SER A 98 1.53 -20.02 -20.63
C SER A 98 1.95 -18.62 -20.19
N VAL A 99 2.06 -18.45 -18.87
CA VAL A 99 2.51 -17.24 -18.18
C VAL A 99 3.83 -17.54 -17.51
N ASP A 100 4.82 -16.68 -17.74
CA ASP A 100 6.13 -16.80 -17.09
C ASP A 100 5.96 -16.79 -15.56
N CYS A 101 6.51 -17.81 -14.92
CA CYS A 101 6.46 -17.98 -13.48
C CYS A 101 7.78 -18.51 -12.94
N GLU A 102 8.04 -18.21 -11.67
CA GLU A 102 9.29 -18.50 -11.00
C GLU A 102 9.02 -19.04 -9.60
N VAL A 103 9.85 -19.97 -9.14
CA VAL A 103 9.75 -20.53 -7.80
C VAL A 103 10.94 -20.05 -6.98
N LEU A 104 10.66 -19.38 -5.86
CA LEU A 104 11.66 -18.83 -4.95
C LEU A 104 11.59 -19.53 -3.59
N PRO A 105 12.70 -19.77 -2.88
CA PRO A 105 12.64 -20.27 -1.52
C PRO A 105 12.03 -19.21 -0.59
N VAL A 106 11.14 -19.64 0.31
CA VAL A 106 10.61 -18.79 1.39
C VAL A 106 11.79 -18.28 2.22
N SER A 107 11.85 -16.98 2.47
CA SER A 107 12.95 -16.37 3.25
C SER A 107 12.95 -16.82 4.71
N THR A 108 14.14 -16.85 5.33
CA THR A 108 14.29 -17.18 6.75
C THR A 108 13.45 -16.26 7.64
N ALA A 109 13.46 -14.95 7.36
CA ALA A 109 12.63 -13.99 8.10
C ALA A 109 11.12 -14.29 7.98
N THR A 110 10.65 -14.71 6.80
CA THR A 110 9.25 -15.12 6.65
C THR A 110 8.94 -16.41 7.41
N ARG A 111 9.85 -17.40 7.42
CA ARG A 111 9.68 -18.64 8.20
C ARG A 111 9.62 -18.37 9.71
N GLU A 112 10.46 -17.47 10.21
CA GLU A 112 10.47 -17.04 11.62
C GLU A 112 9.14 -16.39 12.03
N VAL A 113 8.59 -15.48 11.21
CA VAL A 113 7.28 -14.88 11.47
C VAL A 113 6.16 -15.90 11.34
N ARG A 114 6.24 -16.79 10.34
CA ARG A 114 5.24 -17.84 10.10
C ARG A 114 5.11 -18.78 11.29
N ARG A 115 6.22 -19.15 11.94
CA ARG A 115 6.30 -20.23 12.92
C ARG A 115 5.66 -21.51 12.36
N ASN A 116 4.79 -22.16 13.12
CA ASN A 116 4.19 -23.45 12.78
C ASN A 116 2.83 -23.32 12.04
N ARG A 117 2.47 -22.13 11.55
CA ARG A 117 1.17 -21.87 10.92
C ARG A 117 1.06 -22.33 9.46
N GLY A 118 2.18 -22.66 8.83
CA GLY A 118 2.25 -23.22 7.49
C GLY A 118 3.59 -23.90 7.25
N TYR A 119 3.70 -24.63 6.16
CA TYR A 119 4.81 -25.53 5.86
C TYR A 119 5.39 -25.34 4.46
N ALA A 120 4.91 -24.35 3.69
CA ALA A 120 5.47 -23.98 2.39
C ALA A 120 7.00 -23.88 2.42
N LEU A 121 7.67 -24.53 1.48
CA LEU A 121 9.13 -24.43 1.31
C LEU A 121 9.49 -23.28 0.35
N ASN A 122 8.62 -23.06 -0.64
CA ASN A 122 8.83 -22.14 -1.74
C ASN A 122 7.64 -21.18 -1.93
N GLU A 123 7.82 -20.20 -2.80
CA GLU A 123 6.83 -19.22 -3.24
C GLU A 123 6.82 -19.18 -4.76
N LEU A 124 5.66 -19.46 -5.36
CA LEU A 124 5.41 -19.29 -6.78
C LEU A 124 5.13 -17.81 -7.06
N VAL A 125 5.90 -17.21 -7.96
CA VAL A 125 5.80 -15.81 -8.34
C VAL A 125 5.50 -15.72 -9.83
N PHE A 126 4.47 -14.96 -10.19
CA PHE A 126 4.14 -14.62 -11.58
C PHE A 126 3.40 -13.28 -11.64
N GLU A 127 3.38 -12.63 -12.79
CA GLU A 127 2.58 -11.42 -12.98
C GLU A 127 1.21 -11.79 -13.54
N ALA A 128 0.16 -11.35 -12.85
CA ALA A 128 -1.22 -11.50 -13.29
C ALA A 128 -1.78 -10.14 -13.73
N GLN A 129 -2.68 -10.16 -14.71
CA GLN A 129 -3.40 -9.01 -15.21
C GLN A 129 -4.90 -9.23 -14.98
N ALA A 130 -5.59 -8.18 -14.58
CA ALA A 130 -7.05 -8.18 -14.48
C ALA A 130 -7.63 -6.91 -15.12
N PRO A 131 -8.79 -7.01 -15.80
CA PRO A 131 -9.43 -5.89 -16.48
C PRO A 131 -10.03 -4.89 -15.47
N PRO A 132 -10.48 -3.71 -15.93
CA PRO A 132 -11.16 -2.72 -15.10
C PRO A 132 -12.42 -3.30 -14.43
N LEU A 133 -12.57 -3.08 -13.12
CA LEU A 133 -13.73 -3.51 -12.31
C LEU A 133 -14.14 -4.95 -12.65
N GLY A 134 -13.18 -5.87 -12.54
CA GLY A 134 -13.28 -7.14 -13.22
C GLY A 134 -12.28 -8.17 -12.72
N PHE A 135 -12.34 -9.39 -13.24
CA PHE A 135 -11.43 -10.45 -12.84
C PHE A 135 -10.85 -11.21 -14.04
N THR A 136 -9.72 -11.88 -13.78
CA THR A 136 -9.13 -12.89 -14.66
C THR A 136 -8.76 -14.11 -13.82
N THR A 137 -9.00 -15.30 -14.35
CA THR A 137 -8.70 -16.59 -13.70
C THR A 137 -7.54 -17.29 -14.37
N TYR A 138 -6.59 -17.75 -13.55
CA TYR A 138 -5.39 -18.45 -13.96
C TYR A 138 -5.44 -19.90 -13.45
N SER A 139 -4.98 -20.85 -14.24
CA SER A 139 -4.78 -22.24 -13.82
C SER A 139 -3.33 -22.46 -13.42
N VAL A 140 -3.10 -23.12 -12.28
CA VAL A 140 -1.76 -23.44 -11.77
C VAL A 140 -1.65 -24.95 -11.59
N SER A 141 -0.63 -25.56 -12.20
CA SER A 141 -0.38 -27.01 -12.13
C SER A 141 1.05 -27.29 -11.70
N LEU A 142 1.24 -28.19 -10.75
CA LEU A 142 2.55 -28.67 -10.31
C LEU A 142 3.21 -29.52 -11.39
N LEU A 143 4.41 -29.16 -11.81
CA LEU A 143 5.20 -29.93 -12.78
C LEU A 143 6.24 -30.83 -12.10
N LYS A 144 6.95 -30.30 -11.09
CA LYS A 144 8.03 -31.02 -10.39
C LYS A 144 8.00 -30.78 -8.90
N ASN A 145 8.23 -31.85 -8.14
CA ASN A 145 8.29 -31.86 -6.68
C ASN A 145 9.67 -32.31 -6.22
N GLU A 146 10.70 -31.56 -6.62
CA GLU A 146 12.11 -31.81 -6.31
C GLU A 146 12.61 -30.81 -5.25
N PRO A 147 13.79 -31.05 -4.63
CA PRO A 147 14.40 -30.09 -3.71
C PRO A 147 14.58 -28.69 -4.34
N PRO A 148 14.61 -27.61 -3.54
CA PRO A 148 14.58 -26.23 -4.04
C PRO A 148 15.67 -25.95 -5.09
N PRO A 149 15.35 -25.20 -6.17
CA PRO A 149 16.33 -24.91 -7.22
C PRO A 149 17.39 -23.91 -6.74
N ALA A 150 18.66 -24.30 -6.92
CA ALA A 150 19.93 -23.57 -6.79
C ALA A 150 20.16 -22.77 -5.47
N PRO A 151 21.38 -22.81 -4.91
CA PRO A 151 21.69 -22.11 -3.67
C PRO A 151 21.48 -20.59 -3.79
N LEU A 152 20.96 -19.99 -2.73
CA LEU A 152 20.92 -18.53 -2.57
C LEU A 152 22.33 -17.96 -2.67
N GLN A 153 22.48 -16.83 -3.35
CA GLN A 153 23.76 -16.13 -3.37
C GLN A 153 23.90 -15.32 -2.08
N HIS A 154 24.74 -15.80 -1.16
CA HIS A 154 25.13 -15.09 0.07
C HIS A 154 26.14 -13.97 -0.24
N ARG A 155 25.79 -13.09 -1.18
CA ARG A 155 26.60 -11.92 -1.55
C ARG A 155 25.69 -10.77 -1.92
N THR A 156 26.07 -9.57 -1.50
CA THR A 156 25.47 -8.32 -1.94
C THR A 156 25.73 -8.14 -3.45
N PRO A 157 24.69 -8.09 -4.29
CA PRO A 157 24.88 -7.76 -5.69
C PRO A 157 25.25 -6.28 -5.83
N MET A 158 26.05 -5.91 -6.83
CA MET A 158 26.37 -4.49 -7.08
C MET A 158 25.10 -3.67 -7.38
N ALA A 159 24.13 -4.29 -8.07
CA ALA A 159 22.85 -3.67 -8.39
C ALA A 159 21.77 -4.72 -8.68
N ILE A 160 20.51 -4.32 -8.52
CA ILE A 160 19.35 -4.94 -9.18
C ILE A 160 18.75 -3.97 -10.19
N GLN A 161 18.22 -4.47 -11.29
CA GLN A 161 17.77 -3.63 -12.40
C GLN A 161 16.64 -4.25 -13.20
N ASN A 162 15.65 -3.43 -13.57
CA ASN A 162 14.63 -3.78 -14.57
C ASN A 162 14.61 -2.74 -15.71
N LYS A 163 13.55 -2.73 -16.54
CA LYS A 163 13.43 -1.80 -17.68
C LYS A 163 13.23 -0.32 -17.31
N PHE A 164 13.01 -0.01 -16.03
CA PHE A 164 12.66 1.32 -15.53
C PHE A 164 13.63 1.84 -14.49
N LEU A 165 14.07 0.99 -13.56
CA LEU A 165 14.84 1.37 -12.39
C LEU A 165 16.11 0.53 -12.26
N ARG A 166 17.13 1.14 -11.66
CA ARG A 166 18.32 0.47 -11.16
C ARG A 166 18.55 0.88 -9.70
N VAL A 167 18.75 -0.10 -8.84
CA VAL A 167 19.10 0.11 -7.42
C VAL A 167 20.51 -0.42 -7.21
N THR A 168 21.39 0.37 -6.63
CA THR A 168 22.76 -0.05 -6.30
C THR A 168 22.91 -0.31 -4.82
N PHE A 169 23.85 -1.18 -4.48
CA PHE A 169 24.18 -1.52 -3.10
C PHE A 169 25.65 -1.28 -2.83
N ASP A 170 25.94 -0.88 -1.59
CA ASP A 170 27.29 -0.80 -1.08
C ASP A 170 27.77 -2.21 -0.68
N PRO A 171 28.90 -2.70 -1.22
CA PRO A 171 29.35 -4.08 -1.02
C PRO A 171 29.88 -4.34 0.40
N ASP A 172 30.35 -3.31 1.09
CA ASP A 172 30.95 -3.43 2.43
C ASP A 172 29.88 -3.43 3.52
N THR A 173 28.84 -2.63 3.33
CA THR A 173 27.74 -2.48 4.30
C THR A 173 26.50 -3.29 3.95
N GLY A 174 26.32 -3.70 2.69
CA GLY A 174 25.11 -4.39 2.23
C GLY A 174 23.88 -3.48 2.08
N LEU A 175 24.03 -2.16 2.30
CA LEU A 175 22.94 -1.19 2.25
C LEU A 175 22.66 -0.71 0.83
N MET A 176 21.45 -0.21 0.59
CA MET A 176 21.18 0.56 -0.63
C MET A 176 22.08 1.79 -0.67
N SER A 177 22.63 2.11 -1.85
CA SER A 177 23.56 3.23 -2.05
C SER A 177 23.09 4.22 -3.12
N GLY A 178 22.17 3.83 -3.99
CA GLY A 178 21.68 4.67 -5.08
C GLY A 178 20.42 4.15 -5.73
N LEU A 179 19.70 5.08 -6.36
CA LEU A 179 18.50 4.82 -7.14
C LEU A 179 18.57 5.62 -8.44
N SER A 180 18.36 4.93 -9.56
CA SER A 180 18.31 5.53 -10.89
C SER A 180 16.99 5.22 -11.59
N ASN A 181 16.41 6.24 -12.22
CA ASN A 181 15.35 6.07 -13.19
C ASN A 181 15.95 6.06 -14.61
N LEU A 182 15.93 4.90 -15.24
CA LEU A 182 16.55 4.64 -16.54
C LEU A 182 15.81 5.32 -17.69
N LYS A 183 14.52 5.63 -17.53
CA LYS A 183 13.73 6.33 -18.55
C LYS A 183 13.99 7.83 -18.53
N THR A 184 13.99 8.45 -17.36
CA THR A 184 14.25 9.89 -17.22
C THR A 184 15.73 10.24 -17.16
N LYS A 185 16.60 9.23 -16.99
CA LYS A 185 18.05 9.34 -16.81
C LYS A 185 18.46 10.08 -15.53
N GLN A 186 17.61 10.02 -14.51
CA GLN A 186 17.88 10.57 -13.18
C GLN A 186 18.61 9.54 -12.33
N THR A 187 19.56 10.00 -11.51
CA THR A 187 20.28 9.17 -10.53
C THR A 187 20.51 9.99 -9.28
N ILE A 188 20.12 9.44 -8.13
CA ILE A 188 20.39 10.02 -6.82
C ILE A 188 21.25 9.07 -5.98
N LYS A 189 22.03 9.64 -5.05
CA LYS A 189 22.50 8.87 -3.91
C LYS A 189 21.30 8.59 -3.01
N LEU A 190 21.18 7.36 -2.55
CA LEU A 190 20.09 6.94 -1.66
C LEU A 190 20.62 5.87 -0.71
N THR A 191 20.72 6.22 0.56
CA THR A 191 21.00 5.26 1.63
C THR A 191 19.74 5.03 2.43
N GLN A 192 19.37 3.77 2.59
CA GLN A 192 18.29 3.36 3.49
C GLN A 192 18.88 2.59 4.67
N ASN A 193 18.49 2.97 5.89
CA ASN A 193 18.84 2.22 7.10
C ASN A 193 17.74 2.35 8.18
N PHE A 194 17.85 1.55 9.24
CA PHE A 194 16.92 1.52 10.36
C PHE A 194 17.54 2.11 11.63
N TYR A 195 16.72 2.89 12.34
CA TYR A 195 17.07 3.52 13.59
C TYR A 195 15.92 3.36 14.58
N TRP A 196 16.15 3.72 15.84
CA TRP A 196 15.07 3.86 16.80
C TRP A 196 15.29 5.08 17.69
N TYR A 197 14.21 5.78 18.00
CA TYR A 197 14.21 6.76 19.09
C TYR A 197 13.92 6.06 20.40
N ASN A 198 14.68 6.43 21.44
CA ASN A 198 14.42 5.97 22.79
C ASN A 198 13.29 6.79 23.39
N ALA A 199 12.23 6.11 23.81
CA ALA A 199 11.06 6.74 24.38
C ALA A 199 11.39 7.40 25.72
N SER A 200 10.98 8.66 25.92
CA SER A 200 11.10 9.29 27.23
C SER A 200 10.16 8.64 28.25
N ASP A 201 10.67 8.45 29.46
CA ASP A 201 9.93 8.01 30.65
C ASP A 201 9.27 9.17 31.41
N GLY A 202 9.39 10.41 30.91
CA GLY A 202 8.79 11.58 31.55
C GLY A 202 9.40 11.92 32.90
N ASN A 203 10.64 11.55 33.19
CA ASN A 203 11.24 11.83 34.49
C ASN A 203 12.54 12.64 34.38
N ASN A 204 12.49 13.72 33.60
CA ASN A 204 13.62 14.64 33.45
C ASN A 204 13.26 16.08 33.82
N SER A 205 14.29 16.90 34.07
CA SER A 205 14.13 18.31 34.48
C SER A 205 13.39 19.17 33.46
N ALA A 206 13.26 18.74 32.21
CA ALA A 206 12.63 19.49 31.14
C ALA A 206 11.13 19.25 31.02
N SER A 207 10.63 18.04 31.33
CA SER A 207 9.19 17.76 31.41
C SER A 207 8.91 16.37 31.99
N ASP A 208 7.79 16.27 32.68
CA ASP A 208 7.21 15.08 33.29
C ASP A 208 6.46 14.16 32.30
N GLN A 209 6.45 14.48 31.01
CA GLN A 209 5.64 13.81 29.99
C GLN A 209 6.35 12.57 29.41
N PRO A 210 5.88 11.33 29.62
CA PRO A 210 6.43 10.18 28.90
C PRO A 210 5.91 10.08 27.45
N SER A 211 6.60 9.28 26.63
CA SER A 211 6.06 8.82 25.33
C SER A 211 5.04 7.71 25.57
N GLY A 212 3.95 7.70 24.81
CA GLY A 212 2.85 6.73 24.96
C GLY A 212 2.02 6.57 23.68
N ALA A 213 0.80 6.07 23.82
CA ALA A 213 -0.06 5.77 22.67
C ALA A 213 -0.35 7.00 21.79
N TYR A 214 -0.56 8.17 22.40
CA TYR A 214 -0.82 9.44 21.72
C TYR A 214 0.45 10.23 21.46
N ILE A 215 1.33 10.29 22.46
CA ILE A 215 2.46 11.21 22.47
C ILE A 215 3.71 10.49 21.98
N PHE A 216 4.33 11.07 20.96
CA PHE A 216 5.71 10.76 20.59
C PHE A 216 6.61 11.78 21.29
N ARG A 217 7.40 11.33 22.27
CA ARG A 217 8.42 12.16 22.93
C ARG A 217 9.74 11.38 23.02
N PRO A 218 10.65 11.58 22.06
CA PRO A 218 11.96 10.95 22.13
C PRO A 218 12.80 11.63 23.22
N ASN A 219 13.58 10.86 23.98
CA ASN A 219 14.44 11.43 25.04
C ASN A 219 15.70 12.15 24.51
N SER A 220 15.98 12.01 23.21
CA SER A 220 17.11 12.60 22.51
C SER A 220 16.73 12.92 21.07
N SER A 221 17.29 13.98 20.51
CA SER A 221 17.09 14.33 19.10
C SER A 221 17.86 13.41 18.13
N THR A 222 18.82 12.62 18.64
CA THR A 222 19.61 11.70 17.81
C THR A 222 19.10 10.28 18.01
N PRO A 223 18.57 9.61 16.97
CA PRO A 223 18.14 8.22 17.10
C PRO A 223 19.34 7.26 17.13
N PHE A 224 19.13 6.09 17.73
CA PHE A 224 20.12 5.02 17.79
C PHE A 224 20.10 4.21 16.49
N LEU A 225 21.27 4.00 15.90
CA LEU A 225 21.43 3.14 14.73
C LEU A 225 21.27 1.67 15.12
N ILE A 226 20.41 0.92 14.40
CA ILE A 226 20.21 -0.52 14.68
C ILE A 226 21.41 -1.35 14.25
N SER A 227 21.90 -1.12 13.02
CA SER A 227 23.13 -1.75 12.53
C SER A 227 23.80 -0.90 11.44
N LYS A 228 25.14 -0.91 11.43
CA LYS A 228 25.93 -0.28 10.37
C LYS A 228 25.93 -1.07 9.06
N THR A 229 25.70 -2.38 9.15
CA THR A 229 25.73 -3.30 8.01
C THR A 229 24.51 -4.23 8.03
N ALA A 230 24.15 -4.76 6.88
CA ALA A 230 23.13 -5.78 6.74
C ALA A 230 23.75 -7.07 6.21
N GLN A 231 23.38 -8.22 6.79
CA GLN A 231 23.65 -9.51 6.18
C GLN A 231 22.71 -9.68 4.97
N THR A 232 23.27 -10.02 3.81
CA THR A 232 22.51 -10.04 2.56
C THR A 232 22.43 -11.43 1.92
N GLU A 233 21.26 -11.76 1.41
CA GLU A 233 21.04 -12.85 0.44
C GLU A 233 20.37 -12.27 -0.80
N SER A 234 20.80 -12.68 -1.98
CA SER A 234 20.19 -12.21 -3.23
C SER A 234 19.56 -13.32 -4.06
N VAL A 235 18.46 -12.95 -4.71
CA VAL A 235 17.71 -13.77 -5.65
C VAL A 235 17.61 -13.00 -6.93
N GLN A 236 18.24 -13.49 -7.99
CA GLN A 236 18.20 -12.88 -9.31
C GLN A 236 17.44 -13.80 -10.26
N ARG A 237 16.24 -13.36 -10.66
CA ARG A 237 15.42 -14.04 -11.66
C ARG A 237 14.86 -13.03 -12.67
N PRO A 238 14.55 -13.46 -13.91
CA PRO A 238 13.99 -12.57 -14.93
C PRO A 238 12.75 -11.78 -14.49
N GLY A 239 11.81 -12.42 -13.79
CA GLY A 239 10.55 -11.83 -13.33
C GLY A 239 10.69 -10.97 -12.07
N VAL A 240 11.60 -11.33 -11.18
CA VAL A 240 11.85 -10.60 -9.92
C VAL A 240 13.30 -10.69 -9.45
N GLN A 241 13.81 -9.57 -8.95
CA GLN A 241 15.11 -9.49 -8.29
C GLN A 241 14.91 -9.05 -6.83
N GLU A 242 15.53 -9.76 -5.89
CA GLU A 242 15.46 -9.48 -4.45
C GLU A 242 16.85 -9.36 -3.84
N VAL A 243 17.02 -8.40 -2.92
CA VAL A 243 18.09 -8.38 -1.93
C VAL A 243 17.46 -8.41 -0.55
N ARG A 244 17.61 -9.53 0.14
CA ARG A 244 17.11 -9.78 1.49
C ARG A 244 18.17 -9.34 2.48
N GLN A 245 17.83 -8.41 3.35
CA GLN A 245 18.72 -7.74 4.31
C GLN A 245 18.29 -8.06 5.73
N ARG A 246 19.20 -8.56 6.57
CA ARG A 246 19.00 -8.73 8.01
C ARG A 246 19.90 -7.75 8.76
N PHE A 247 19.29 -6.88 9.56
CA PHE A 247 19.98 -5.83 10.33
C PHE A 247 20.16 -6.23 11.80
N ALA A 248 19.15 -6.91 12.35
CA ALA A 248 19.14 -7.46 13.71
C ALA A 248 18.20 -8.68 13.76
N PRO A 249 18.23 -9.50 14.83
CA PRO A 249 17.27 -10.61 14.98
C PRO A 249 15.80 -10.21 14.89
N TRP A 250 15.49 -8.94 15.19
CA TRP A 250 14.15 -8.37 15.18
C TRP A 250 13.93 -7.32 14.07
N VAL A 251 14.88 -7.15 13.13
CA VAL A 251 14.76 -6.21 11.99
C VAL A 251 15.31 -6.82 10.71
N SER A 252 14.43 -6.97 9.72
CA SER A 252 14.80 -7.39 8.37
C SER A 252 14.03 -6.64 7.30
N GLN A 253 14.59 -6.59 6.10
CA GLN A 253 13.99 -5.96 4.93
C GLN A 253 14.23 -6.81 3.68
N VAL A 254 13.31 -6.79 2.73
CA VAL A 254 13.54 -7.26 1.36
C VAL A 254 13.43 -6.07 0.41
N VAL A 255 14.51 -5.76 -0.30
CA VAL A 255 14.52 -4.82 -1.42
C VAL A 255 14.17 -5.59 -2.67
N ARG A 256 13.00 -5.32 -3.25
CA ARG A 256 12.43 -6.10 -4.35
C ARG A 256 12.14 -5.24 -5.57
N LEU A 257 12.52 -5.75 -6.73
CA LEU A 257 12.26 -5.13 -8.02
C LEU A 257 11.66 -6.13 -9.01
N TYR A 258 10.37 -5.98 -9.30
CA TYR A 258 9.67 -6.76 -10.30
C TYR A 258 9.98 -6.28 -11.72
N ALA A 259 9.98 -7.17 -12.71
CA ALA A 259 10.35 -6.89 -14.09
C ALA A 259 9.62 -5.69 -14.71
N HIS A 260 8.32 -5.54 -14.43
CA HIS A 260 7.48 -4.49 -15.00
C HIS A 260 7.09 -3.37 -14.02
N SER A 261 7.64 -3.36 -12.82
CA SER A 261 7.36 -2.31 -11.83
C SER A 261 8.17 -1.04 -12.08
N ARG A 262 7.51 0.11 -11.93
CA ARG A 262 8.19 1.42 -11.87
C ARG A 262 8.56 1.83 -10.45
N ALA A 263 8.35 0.98 -9.45
CA ALA A 263 8.70 1.25 -8.06
C ALA A 263 9.54 0.11 -7.48
N VAL A 264 10.46 0.46 -6.58
CA VAL A 264 11.18 -0.48 -5.72
C VAL A 264 10.29 -0.77 -4.52
N GLU A 265 10.10 -2.04 -4.18
CA GLU A 265 9.38 -2.42 -2.96
C GLU A 265 10.38 -2.68 -1.83
N LEU A 266 10.19 -2.00 -0.70
CA LEU A 266 10.87 -2.27 0.56
C LEU A 266 9.87 -2.95 1.50
N GLU A 267 9.91 -4.27 1.55
CA GLU A 267 9.12 -5.05 2.52
C GLU A 267 9.92 -5.18 3.82
N TRP A 268 9.43 -4.58 4.89
CA TRP A 268 10.10 -4.57 6.19
C TRP A 268 9.38 -5.50 7.17
N THR A 269 10.14 -6.12 8.07
CA THR A 269 9.63 -6.89 9.22
C THR A 269 10.33 -6.40 10.47
N VAL A 270 9.57 -5.84 11.40
CA VAL A 270 10.07 -5.26 12.64
C VAL A 270 9.37 -5.91 13.83
N GLY A 271 10.17 -6.43 14.75
CA GLY A 271 9.76 -7.04 16.00
C GLY A 271 10.14 -8.52 16.10
N PRO A 272 10.02 -9.10 17.30
CA PRO A 272 9.56 -8.46 18.55
C PRO A 272 10.54 -7.39 19.05
N LEU A 273 10.05 -6.18 19.40
CA LEU A 273 10.93 -5.11 19.87
C LEU A 273 11.46 -5.48 21.26
N PRO A 274 12.79 -5.61 21.47
CA PRO A 274 13.32 -6.01 22.77
C PRO A 274 13.10 -4.92 23.81
N ILE A 275 12.78 -5.32 25.04
CA ILE A 275 12.57 -4.40 26.18
C ILE A 275 13.32 -4.85 27.45
N ASP A 276 14.18 -5.87 27.35
CA ASP A 276 14.96 -6.40 28.49
C ASP A 276 15.95 -5.37 29.06
N ASP A 277 16.24 -4.33 28.28
CA ASP A 277 17.03 -3.15 28.67
C ASP A 277 16.21 -2.07 29.38
N ASN A 278 14.91 -2.28 29.60
CA ASN A 278 13.95 -1.31 30.14
C ASN A 278 13.84 -0.01 29.31
N LEU A 279 14.13 -0.08 28.01
CA LEU A 279 14.01 1.07 27.10
C LEU A 279 12.86 0.87 26.12
N GLY A 280 11.92 1.82 26.09
CA GLY A 280 10.90 1.90 25.04
C GLY A 280 11.51 2.31 23.70
N LYS A 281 11.06 1.69 22.62
CA LYS A 281 11.68 1.83 21.29
C LYS A 281 10.65 2.23 20.24
N GLU A 282 11.00 3.25 19.46
CA GLU A 282 10.19 3.77 18.36
C GLU A 282 11.01 3.66 17.07
N VAL A 283 10.76 2.58 16.33
CA VAL A 283 11.61 2.14 15.22
C VAL A 283 11.22 2.88 13.95
N ILE A 284 12.22 3.43 13.26
CA ILE A 284 12.07 4.17 12.02
C ILE A 284 12.91 3.52 10.92
N THR A 285 12.44 3.66 9.68
CA THR A 285 13.28 3.57 8.49
C THR A 285 13.58 4.98 8.01
N ARG A 286 14.84 5.25 7.65
CA ARG A 286 15.27 6.54 7.12
C ARG A 286 15.91 6.39 5.75
N LEU A 287 15.51 7.27 4.85
CA LEU A 287 16.00 7.41 3.49
C LEU A 287 16.82 8.70 3.42
N ASP A 288 18.14 8.60 3.33
CA ASP A 288 19.06 9.73 3.18
C ASP A 288 19.44 9.88 1.71
N THR A 289 19.25 11.07 1.13
CA THR A 289 19.41 11.31 -0.31
C THR A 289 20.29 12.51 -0.64
N SER A 290 20.69 12.61 -1.91
CA SER A 290 21.36 13.81 -2.44
C SER A 290 20.40 14.95 -2.85
N ILE A 291 19.08 14.81 -2.63
CA ILE A 291 18.06 15.79 -3.04
C ILE A 291 18.10 17.02 -2.13
N LYS A 292 18.08 18.22 -2.71
CA LYS A 292 18.17 19.49 -1.95
C LYS A 292 16.78 20.05 -1.63
N THR A 293 16.17 19.54 -0.56
CA THR A 293 14.76 19.79 -0.22
C THR A 293 14.42 21.18 0.31
N SER A 294 15.44 21.98 0.65
CA SER A 294 15.24 23.31 1.27
C SER A 294 14.37 23.26 2.54
N GLN A 295 14.49 22.20 3.33
CA GLN A 295 13.73 21.95 4.58
C GLN A 295 12.21 21.75 4.38
N TYR A 296 11.79 21.27 3.20
CA TYR A 296 10.40 20.93 2.92
C TYR A 296 10.22 19.47 2.56
N PHE A 297 9.11 18.91 3.01
CA PHE A 297 8.61 17.62 2.53
C PHE A 297 7.10 17.67 2.38
N TYR A 298 6.52 16.62 1.82
CA TYR A 298 5.11 16.61 1.42
C TYR A 298 4.44 15.33 1.88
N THR A 299 3.32 15.43 2.59
CA THR A 299 2.46 14.30 3.00
C THR A 299 1.06 14.37 2.35
N GLY A 300 0.97 15.06 1.21
CA GLY A 300 -0.27 15.48 0.55
C GLY A 300 -0.47 17.00 0.58
N LEU A 301 0.10 17.66 1.58
CA LEU A 301 0.29 19.11 1.67
C LEU A 301 1.78 19.41 1.86
N LYS A 302 2.21 20.61 1.47
CA LYS A 302 3.58 21.11 1.72
C LYS A 302 3.77 21.31 3.22
N ARG A 303 4.82 20.72 3.79
CA ARG A 303 5.18 20.81 5.20
C ARG A 303 6.54 21.50 5.34
N PRO A 304 6.61 22.71 5.94
CA PRO A 304 7.87 23.24 6.42
C PRO A 304 8.34 22.42 7.62
N ARG A 305 9.65 22.21 7.72
CA ARG A 305 10.29 21.88 8.99
C ARG A 305 10.25 23.11 9.90
N ASP A 306 10.06 22.90 11.20
CA ASP A 306 10.04 23.93 12.24
C ASP A 306 9.01 25.04 11.93
N ALA A 307 7.80 24.61 11.56
CA ALA A 307 6.69 25.51 11.22
C ALA A 307 6.22 26.40 12.38
N ALA A 308 6.52 26.00 13.63
CA ALA A 308 6.15 26.72 14.84
C ALA A 308 7.30 27.63 15.29
N GLU A 309 6.99 28.88 15.60
CA GLU A 309 7.97 29.90 16.01
C GLU A 309 8.67 29.56 17.34
N GLU A 310 8.04 28.75 18.21
CA GLU A 310 8.59 28.27 19.50
C GLU A 310 8.52 26.74 19.58
N GLN A 311 9.38 26.03 18.83
CA GLN A 311 9.42 24.56 18.84
C GLN A 311 10.26 24.02 20.02
N SER A 312 9.60 23.44 21.03
CA SER A 312 10.27 22.79 22.17
C SER A 312 10.69 21.33 21.90
N GLU A 313 10.09 20.68 20.91
CA GLU A 313 10.30 19.27 20.56
C GLU A 313 10.77 19.14 19.09
N PRO A 314 12.08 19.27 18.82
CA PRO A 314 12.62 19.42 17.45
C PRO A 314 12.42 18.18 16.56
N ILE A 315 12.17 17.01 17.15
CA ILE A 315 11.84 15.79 16.41
C ILE A 315 10.33 15.61 16.34
N ALA A 316 9.67 15.43 17.48
CA ALA A 316 8.25 15.09 17.51
C ALA A 316 7.36 16.17 16.89
N GLY A 317 7.68 17.45 17.09
CA GLY A 317 6.94 18.57 16.49
C GLY A 317 7.04 18.66 14.96
N ASN A 318 7.93 17.88 14.36
CA ASN A 318 8.11 17.77 12.90
C ASN A 318 7.53 16.47 12.33
N TYR A 319 6.89 15.62 13.11
CA TYR A 319 6.23 14.40 12.63
C TYR A 319 4.80 14.66 12.14
N TYR A 320 4.46 14.11 10.98
CA TYR A 320 3.15 14.28 10.35
C TYR A 320 2.58 12.93 9.90
N PRO A 321 1.24 12.80 9.82
CA PRO A 321 0.63 11.59 9.31
C PRO A 321 0.89 11.42 7.80
N ILE A 322 1.23 10.19 7.42
CA ILE A 322 1.40 9.70 6.06
C ILE A 322 0.36 8.59 5.84
N ASN A 323 -0.78 8.95 5.23
CA ASN A 323 -1.89 8.00 5.03
C ASN A 323 -1.80 7.21 3.71
N SER A 324 -1.03 7.70 2.75
CA SER A 324 -0.89 7.06 1.42
C SER A 324 0.47 7.26 0.80
N ARG A 325 1.07 8.45 0.96
CA ARG A 325 2.37 8.78 0.39
C ARG A 325 3.02 9.98 1.05
N ALA A 326 4.34 10.01 0.97
CA ALA A 326 5.14 11.20 1.22
C ALA A 326 6.21 11.36 0.14
N PHE A 327 6.70 12.59 -0.08
CA PHE A 327 7.81 12.82 -0.98
C PHE A 327 8.68 13.99 -0.55
N ILE A 328 9.93 13.93 -1.01
CA ILE A 328 10.91 15.01 -0.97
C ILE A 328 11.35 15.32 -2.39
N LYS A 329 11.66 16.58 -2.67
CA LYS A 329 12.05 17.01 -4.01
C LYS A 329 12.95 18.24 -4.01
N ASP A 330 13.69 18.41 -5.09
CA ASP A 330 14.26 19.69 -5.53
C ASP A 330 13.68 20.08 -6.90
N ASP A 331 14.39 20.90 -7.68
CA ASP A 331 13.94 21.35 -9.00
C ASP A 331 14.04 20.25 -10.07
N VAL A 332 14.87 19.22 -9.84
CA VAL A 332 15.19 18.17 -10.80
C VAL A 332 14.60 16.84 -10.38
N ASP A 333 14.84 16.43 -9.14
CA ASP A 333 14.57 15.10 -8.61
C ASP A 333 13.46 15.12 -7.55
N GLN A 334 12.56 14.13 -7.63
CA GLN A 334 11.56 13.85 -6.61
C GLN A 334 11.61 12.36 -6.23
N LEU A 335 11.92 12.09 -4.97
CA LEU A 335 11.76 10.76 -4.37
C LEU A 335 10.41 10.68 -3.68
N THR A 336 9.56 9.75 -4.12
CA THR A 336 8.24 9.50 -3.53
C THR A 336 8.20 8.12 -2.87
N VAL A 337 7.60 8.05 -1.70
CA VAL A 337 7.29 6.83 -0.96
C VAL A 337 5.78 6.70 -0.87
N VAL A 338 5.23 5.58 -1.36
CA VAL A 338 3.84 5.18 -1.13
C VAL A 338 3.82 4.17 0.01
N THR A 339 2.94 4.38 0.99
CA THR A 339 2.81 3.53 2.19
C THR A 339 1.62 2.57 2.03
N ASP A 340 1.71 1.38 2.64
CA ASP A 340 0.61 0.40 2.68
C ASP A 340 -0.39 0.64 3.82
N ARG A 341 -0.08 1.57 4.72
CA ARG A 341 -0.87 1.93 5.89
C ARG A 341 -0.60 3.37 6.32
N SER A 342 -1.38 3.83 7.31
CA SER A 342 -1.14 5.12 7.96
C SER A 342 0.06 5.01 8.90
N GLN A 343 1.00 5.93 8.78
CA GLN A 343 2.23 5.98 9.58
C GLN A 343 2.60 7.42 9.92
N GLY A 344 3.41 7.62 10.96
CA GLY A 344 4.07 8.90 11.21
C GLY A 344 5.35 9.01 10.39
N GLY A 345 5.64 10.17 9.82
CA GLY A 345 6.94 10.42 9.20
C GLY A 345 7.31 11.89 9.12
N SER A 346 8.58 12.14 8.81
CA SER A 346 9.19 13.47 8.84
C SER A 346 10.38 13.59 7.90
N SER A 347 10.84 14.82 7.68
CA SER A 347 12.13 15.15 7.06
C SER A 347 12.96 15.94 8.08
N ILE A 348 13.64 15.22 8.96
CA ILE A 348 14.44 15.81 10.06
C ILE A 348 15.74 16.43 9.55
N TYR A 349 16.31 15.88 8.48
CA TYR A 349 17.51 16.42 7.84
C TYR A 349 17.20 16.81 6.39
N ASN A 350 17.88 17.83 5.88
CA ASN A 350 17.72 18.23 4.49
C ASN A 350 18.09 17.05 3.57
N GLY A 351 17.17 16.65 2.69
CA GLY A 351 17.38 15.49 1.81
C GLY A 351 17.07 14.15 2.46
N SER A 352 16.57 14.10 3.70
CA SER A 352 16.14 12.86 4.34
C SER A 352 14.61 12.74 4.44
N LEU A 353 14.12 11.51 4.48
CA LEU A 353 12.74 11.18 4.80
C LEU A 353 12.75 9.98 5.75
N GLU A 354 12.15 10.11 6.93
CA GLU A 354 11.97 9.01 7.88
C GLU A 354 10.51 8.68 8.12
N ILE A 355 10.24 7.40 8.34
CA ILE A 355 8.91 6.84 8.55
C ILE A 355 8.99 5.89 9.75
N MET A 356 8.13 6.12 10.73
CA MET A 356 8.00 5.27 11.91
C MET A 356 7.21 4.00 11.57
N LEU A 357 7.82 2.86 11.85
CA LEU A 357 7.33 1.54 11.43
C LEU A 357 6.62 0.81 12.56
N HIS A 358 7.17 0.89 13.77
CA HIS A 358 6.65 0.18 14.94
C HIS A 358 7.10 0.87 16.23
N ARG A 359 6.29 0.78 17.29
CA ARG A 359 6.56 1.37 18.60
C ARG A 359 6.25 0.35 19.69
N ARG A 360 7.08 0.30 20.72
CA ARG A 360 6.80 -0.45 21.95
C ARG A 360 7.29 0.37 23.13
N LEU A 361 6.36 0.75 24.00
CA LEU A 361 6.55 1.76 25.05
C LEU A 361 6.26 1.13 26.40
N LEU A 362 6.92 1.63 27.45
CA LEU A 362 6.86 1.05 28.79
C LEU A 362 6.02 1.89 29.77
N TYR A 363 5.55 3.06 29.36
CA TYR A 363 4.79 4.01 30.18
C TYR A 363 3.52 4.46 29.46
N ASP A 364 2.51 4.86 30.25
CA ASP A 364 1.31 5.57 29.78
C ASP A 364 1.62 7.06 29.67
N ASP A 365 1.10 7.73 28.64
CA ASP A 365 1.32 9.16 28.39
C ASP A 365 0.34 10.10 29.10
N VAL A 366 -0.46 9.59 30.03
CA VAL A 366 -1.36 10.37 30.87
C VAL A 366 -2.36 11.18 30.03
N ARG A 367 -2.87 10.56 28.97
CA ARG A 367 -3.96 11.10 28.13
C ARG A 367 -5.28 10.35 28.25
N GLY A 368 -5.36 9.37 29.15
CA GLY A 368 -6.60 8.74 29.59
C GLY A 368 -6.76 7.26 29.25
N VAL A 369 -5.87 6.68 28.43
CA VAL A 369 -5.88 5.22 28.14
C VAL A 369 -5.43 4.41 29.35
N ALA A 370 -4.50 4.94 30.13
CA ALA A 370 -3.98 4.33 31.36
C ALA A 370 -3.35 2.94 31.12
N GLU A 371 -2.74 2.74 29.95
CA GLU A 371 -2.00 1.52 29.56
C GLU A 371 -0.79 1.92 28.70
N PRO A 372 0.40 1.33 28.92
CA PRO A 372 1.51 1.51 28.01
C PRO A 372 1.22 0.84 26.66
N LEU A 373 1.74 1.41 25.57
CA LEU A 373 1.69 0.79 24.23
C LEU A 373 2.68 -0.38 24.16
N ASN A 374 2.31 -1.52 24.74
CA ASN A 374 3.16 -2.71 24.89
C ASN A 374 2.49 -3.97 24.31
N GLU A 375 2.21 -3.94 23.00
CA GLU A 375 1.43 -4.98 22.33
C GLU A 375 2.14 -6.33 22.30
N THR A 376 1.39 -7.39 22.60
CA THR A 376 1.80 -8.80 22.49
C THR A 376 0.68 -9.62 21.83
N SER A 377 0.95 -10.88 21.49
CA SER A 377 -0.07 -11.81 21.00
C SER A 377 0.25 -13.23 21.42
N ASP A 378 -0.72 -14.16 21.34
CA ASP A 378 -0.48 -15.58 21.63
C ASP A 378 0.65 -16.19 20.77
N VAL A 379 0.79 -15.68 19.54
CA VAL A 379 1.85 -16.10 18.62
C VAL A 379 3.16 -15.41 18.92
N PHE A 380 3.16 -14.21 19.50
CA PHE A 380 4.38 -13.46 19.85
C PHE A 380 4.23 -12.88 21.27
N PRO A 381 4.30 -13.72 22.31
CA PRO A 381 4.15 -13.28 23.70
C PRO A 381 5.27 -12.32 24.12
N GLU A 382 6.42 -12.43 23.47
CA GLU A 382 7.57 -11.57 23.72
C GLU A 382 7.41 -10.15 23.14
N GLY A 383 6.43 -9.89 22.27
CA GLY A 383 6.17 -8.58 21.63
C GLY A 383 5.67 -8.70 20.18
N LEU A 384 4.70 -7.88 19.79
CA LEU A 384 4.09 -7.95 18.46
C LEU A 384 5.11 -7.73 17.32
N VAL A 385 5.01 -8.56 16.27
CA VAL A 385 5.79 -8.43 15.03
C VAL A 385 4.93 -7.83 13.93
N VAL A 386 5.43 -6.77 13.30
CA VAL A 386 4.73 -6.07 12.22
C VAL A 386 5.52 -6.21 10.92
N ARG A 387 4.81 -6.52 9.85
CA ARG A 387 5.33 -6.55 8.48
C ARG A 387 4.55 -5.58 7.62
N GLY A 388 5.25 -4.82 6.78
CA GLY A 388 4.64 -3.86 5.87
C GLY A 388 5.52 -3.54 4.68
N ARG A 389 5.04 -2.67 3.80
CA ARG A 389 5.71 -2.31 2.54
C ARG A 389 5.76 -0.82 2.30
N LEU A 390 6.87 -0.38 1.73
CA LEU A 390 7.04 0.95 1.17
C LEU A 390 7.39 0.83 -0.31
N LEU A 391 6.67 1.54 -1.18
CA LEU A 391 6.99 1.59 -2.61
C LEU A 391 7.70 2.89 -2.95
N LEU A 392 8.95 2.80 -3.36
CA LEU A 392 9.83 3.92 -3.67
C LEU A 392 9.91 4.16 -5.17
N PHE A 393 9.82 5.42 -5.55
CA PHE A 393 9.92 5.85 -6.94
C PHE A 393 10.64 7.19 -7.08
N LEU A 394 11.47 7.31 -8.14
CA LEU A 394 12.22 8.51 -8.50
C LEU A 394 11.73 9.04 -9.85
N ASP A 395 11.37 10.33 -9.91
CA ASP A 395 10.93 11.00 -11.14
C ASP A 395 11.23 12.49 -11.10
N ARG A 396 10.87 13.20 -12.17
CA ARG A 396 10.85 14.66 -12.20
C ARG A 396 9.61 15.18 -11.45
N PRO A 397 9.72 16.27 -10.68
CA PRO A 397 8.60 16.87 -9.97
C PRO A 397 7.36 17.14 -10.83
N ALA A 398 7.56 17.53 -12.10
CA ALA A 398 6.47 17.90 -13.01
C ALA A 398 5.65 16.71 -13.57
N SER A 399 6.14 15.47 -13.41
CA SER A 399 5.48 14.25 -13.90
C SER A 399 5.26 13.19 -12.83
N ALA A 400 5.87 13.35 -11.64
CA ALA A 400 5.82 12.36 -10.57
C ALA A 400 4.39 11.93 -10.19
N ALA A 401 3.42 12.87 -10.24
CA ALA A 401 2.02 12.61 -9.91
C ALA A 401 1.36 11.60 -10.83
N ASP A 402 1.76 11.55 -12.10
CA ASP A 402 1.23 10.59 -13.07
C ASP A 402 1.56 9.14 -12.69
N THR A 403 2.61 8.95 -11.88
CA THR A 403 3.00 7.64 -11.35
C THR A 403 2.45 7.41 -9.95
N TYR A 404 2.66 8.33 -8.99
CA TYR A 404 2.31 8.06 -7.60
C TYR A 404 0.79 8.09 -7.33
N ARG A 405 -0.02 8.83 -8.11
CA ARG A 405 -1.48 8.88 -7.90
C ARG A 405 -2.13 7.52 -8.22
N PRO A 406 -1.90 6.91 -9.41
CA PRO A 406 -2.38 5.55 -9.67
C PRO A 406 -1.75 4.50 -8.78
N LEU A 407 -0.46 4.64 -8.42
CA LEU A 407 0.22 3.68 -7.55
C LEU A 407 -0.38 3.66 -6.15
N ALA A 408 -0.65 4.82 -5.55
CA ALA A 408 -1.30 4.90 -4.25
C ALA A 408 -2.70 4.25 -4.25
N GLN A 409 -3.50 4.48 -5.30
CA GLN A 409 -4.79 3.79 -5.45
C GLN A 409 -4.62 2.29 -5.56
N LYS A 410 -3.65 1.83 -6.36
CA LYS A 410 -3.33 0.40 -6.51
C LYS A 410 -2.90 -0.25 -5.19
N VAL A 411 -2.23 0.48 -4.30
CA VAL A 411 -1.83 -0.01 -2.97
C VAL A 411 -2.99 -0.05 -1.99
N VAL A 412 -3.93 0.89 -2.04
CA VAL A 412 -5.12 0.88 -1.17
C VAL A 412 -6.16 -0.13 -1.64
N LEU A 413 -6.38 -0.22 -2.96
CA LEU A 413 -7.36 -1.08 -3.61
C LEU A 413 -6.65 -2.24 -4.33
N GLN A 414 -5.90 -3.03 -3.56
CA GLN A 414 -5.15 -4.17 -4.09
C GLN A 414 -6.12 -5.22 -4.66
N PRO A 415 -5.71 -5.94 -5.71
CA PRO A 415 -6.49 -7.04 -6.25
C PRO A 415 -6.75 -8.12 -5.20
N LEU A 416 -7.97 -8.60 -5.16
CA LEU A 416 -8.38 -9.68 -4.27
C LEU A 416 -8.15 -11.02 -4.96
N LEU A 417 -7.43 -11.92 -4.29
CA LEU A 417 -7.15 -13.27 -4.78
C LEU A 417 -8.11 -14.26 -4.12
N THR A 418 -8.74 -15.10 -4.94
CA THR A 418 -9.52 -16.25 -4.49
C THR A 418 -9.04 -17.51 -5.20
N PHE A 419 -9.13 -18.64 -4.51
CA PHE A 419 -8.59 -19.89 -5.00
C PHE A 419 -9.66 -20.97 -5.07
N THR A 420 -9.54 -21.85 -6.06
CA THR A 420 -10.40 -23.03 -6.20
C THR A 420 -9.51 -24.26 -6.42
N ASP A 421 -9.81 -25.36 -5.74
CA ASP A 421 -9.06 -26.60 -5.90
C ASP A 421 -9.42 -27.30 -7.22
N GLY A 422 -8.42 -27.90 -7.87
CA GLY A 422 -8.59 -28.66 -9.10
C GLY A 422 -9.00 -27.82 -10.31
N ASP A 423 -9.68 -28.50 -11.24
CA ASP A 423 -10.18 -27.92 -12.48
C ASP A 423 -11.51 -27.18 -12.28
N LEU A 424 -11.68 -26.09 -13.02
CA LEU A 424 -12.96 -25.40 -13.12
C LEU A 424 -13.89 -26.12 -14.10
N GLN A 425 -15.19 -25.87 -13.97
CA GLN A 425 -16.18 -26.42 -14.91
C GLN A 425 -15.92 -25.84 -16.32
N PRO A 426 -16.09 -26.62 -17.40
CA PRO A 426 -15.75 -26.20 -18.77
C PRO A 426 -16.38 -24.88 -19.24
N ASN A 427 -17.57 -24.54 -18.72
CA ASN A 427 -18.32 -23.33 -19.09
C ASN A 427 -18.09 -22.17 -18.11
N THR A 428 -17.06 -22.23 -17.27
CA THR A 428 -16.74 -21.15 -16.34
C THR A 428 -16.20 -19.96 -17.12
N GLU A 429 -16.79 -18.78 -16.93
CA GLU A 429 -16.26 -17.52 -17.47
C GLU A 429 -14.97 -17.16 -16.72
N LEU A 430 -13.86 -17.08 -17.45
CA LEU A 430 -12.53 -16.90 -16.88
C LEU A 430 -12.10 -15.43 -16.86
N GLU A 431 -12.75 -14.56 -17.62
CA GLU A 431 -12.47 -13.12 -17.67
C GLU A 431 -13.76 -12.30 -17.67
N PHE A 432 -13.82 -11.25 -16.86
CA PHE A 432 -14.98 -10.37 -16.77
C PHE A 432 -14.54 -8.93 -16.57
N SER A 433 -15.17 -7.96 -17.25
CA SER A 433 -15.00 -6.53 -16.97
C SER A 433 -16.34 -5.86 -16.78
N GLY A 434 -16.51 -5.16 -15.65
CA GLY A 434 -17.74 -4.40 -15.34
C GLY A 434 -17.84 -3.05 -16.03
N LEU A 435 -16.76 -2.57 -16.66
CA LEU A 435 -16.73 -1.31 -17.41
C LEU A 435 -16.62 -1.56 -18.92
N GLN A 436 -17.27 -0.74 -19.74
CA GLN A 436 -17.12 -0.82 -21.20
C GLN A 436 -15.72 -0.38 -21.66
N ALA A 437 -15.10 0.54 -20.91
CA ALA A 437 -13.76 1.04 -21.15
C ALA A 437 -13.07 1.40 -19.84
N ALA A 438 -11.74 1.38 -19.84
CA ALA A 438 -10.96 1.84 -18.70
C ALA A 438 -11.20 3.34 -18.44
N LEU A 439 -11.38 3.70 -17.18
CA LEU A 439 -11.45 5.10 -16.77
C LEU A 439 -10.11 5.80 -17.01
N PRO A 440 -10.12 7.08 -17.40
CA PRO A 440 -8.90 7.88 -17.54
C PRO A 440 -8.06 7.86 -16.25
N PRO A 441 -6.72 7.98 -16.33
CA PRO A 441 -5.86 7.97 -15.15
C PRO A 441 -6.22 9.01 -14.10
N ALA A 442 -6.84 10.13 -14.49
CA ALA A 442 -7.30 11.17 -13.58
C ALA A 442 -8.56 10.81 -12.79
N VAL A 443 -9.38 9.87 -13.26
CA VAL A 443 -10.68 9.54 -12.66
C VAL A 443 -10.56 8.31 -11.76
N HIS A 444 -11.12 8.39 -10.57
CA HIS A 444 -11.17 7.31 -9.59
C HIS A 444 -12.63 6.93 -9.32
N LEU A 445 -12.95 5.65 -9.47
CA LEU A 445 -14.22 5.08 -9.04
C LEU A 445 -14.17 4.89 -7.52
N LEU A 446 -14.62 5.91 -6.78
CA LEU A 446 -14.52 5.94 -5.31
C LEU A 446 -15.60 5.11 -4.63
N THR A 447 -16.79 5.05 -5.21
CA THR A 447 -17.89 4.24 -4.68
C THR A 447 -18.75 3.72 -5.81
N LEU A 448 -19.08 2.43 -5.75
CA LEU A 448 -20.15 1.80 -6.53
C LEU A 448 -20.89 0.87 -5.57
N THR A 449 -22.13 1.22 -5.22
CA THR A 449 -22.92 0.43 -4.24
C THR A 449 -24.38 0.41 -4.64
N GLN A 450 -24.98 -0.77 -4.56
CA GLN A 450 -26.42 -0.94 -4.76
C GLN A 450 -27.16 -0.47 -3.51
N TRP A 451 -28.16 0.38 -3.70
CA TRP A 451 -29.05 0.88 -2.64
C TRP A 451 -30.40 0.19 -2.65
N ASP A 452 -30.90 -0.14 -3.84
CA ASP A 452 -32.17 -0.85 -4.04
C ASP A 452 -32.07 -1.71 -5.30
N GLU A 453 -33.13 -2.43 -5.67
CA GLU A 453 -33.18 -3.31 -6.83
C GLU A 453 -32.71 -2.61 -8.13
N ASP A 454 -33.17 -1.38 -8.36
CA ASP A 454 -32.85 -0.59 -9.55
C ASP A 454 -32.03 0.68 -9.26
N LEU A 455 -31.52 0.86 -8.03
CA LEU A 455 -30.81 2.07 -7.60
C LEU A 455 -29.36 1.80 -7.21
N VAL A 456 -28.45 2.56 -7.81
CA VAL A 456 -27.00 2.45 -7.59
C VAL A 456 -26.42 3.82 -7.23
N LEU A 457 -25.71 3.90 -6.11
CA LEU A 457 -24.92 5.07 -5.75
C LEU A 457 -23.52 4.99 -6.36
N LEU A 458 -23.16 6.00 -7.13
CA LEU A 458 -21.88 6.16 -7.79
C LEU A 458 -21.15 7.40 -7.25
N ARG A 459 -19.87 7.26 -6.90
CA ARG A 459 -18.97 8.40 -6.67
C ARG A 459 -17.76 8.32 -7.59
N LEU A 460 -17.51 9.43 -8.29
CA LEU A 460 -16.30 9.61 -9.09
C LEU A 460 -15.49 10.78 -8.53
N GLU A 461 -14.18 10.58 -8.44
CA GLU A 461 -13.22 11.57 -7.98
C GLU A 461 -12.20 11.89 -9.08
N HIS A 462 -11.84 13.16 -9.22
CA HIS A 462 -10.65 13.57 -9.96
C HIS A 462 -9.43 13.60 -9.03
N GLN A 463 -8.57 12.59 -9.14
CA GLN A 463 -7.53 12.32 -8.14
C GLN A 463 -6.30 13.26 -8.20
N PHE A 464 -6.21 14.14 -9.21
CA PHE A 464 -5.10 15.10 -9.38
C PHE A 464 -5.49 16.52 -8.97
N GLN A 465 -4.53 17.25 -8.41
CA GLN A 465 -4.58 18.70 -8.23
C GLN A 465 -4.27 19.43 -9.54
N ARG A 466 -4.65 20.70 -9.63
CA ARG A 466 -4.60 21.51 -10.87
C ARG A 466 -3.20 21.66 -11.49
N TRP A 467 -2.13 21.52 -10.71
CA TRP A 467 -0.74 21.76 -11.14
C TRP A 467 0.17 20.52 -11.06
N GLU A 468 -0.38 19.36 -10.69
CA GLU A 468 0.41 18.15 -10.43
C GLU A 468 0.88 17.42 -11.70
N SER A 469 0.14 17.57 -12.79
CA SER A 469 0.42 16.94 -14.09
C SER A 469 0.03 17.88 -15.22
N LYS A 470 0.83 17.89 -16.30
CA LYS A 470 0.44 18.62 -17.52
C LYS A 470 -0.75 17.98 -18.22
N VAL A 471 -0.88 16.66 -18.11
CA VAL A 471 -1.86 15.85 -18.86
C VAL A 471 -3.06 15.52 -17.98
N ASN A 472 -2.84 14.98 -16.78
CA ASN A 472 -3.90 14.42 -15.93
C ASN A 472 -4.51 15.42 -14.94
N SER A 473 -4.06 16.68 -14.93
CA SER A 473 -4.66 17.76 -14.14
C SER A 473 -5.68 18.60 -14.92
N GLN A 474 -6.10 18.14 -16.10
CA GLN A 474 -7.14 18.79 -16.90
C GLN A 474 -8.52 18.21 -16.56
N PRO A 475 -9.62 18.98 -16.67
CA PRO A 475 -10.97 18.44 -16.50
C PRO A 475 -11.23 17.24 -17.40
N VAL A 476 -11.95 16.24 -16.88
CA VAL A 476 -12.26 15.00 -17.61
C VAL A 476 -13.77 14.80 -17.65
N THR A 477 -14.31 14.54 -18.83
CA THR A 477 -15.74 14.24 -19.03
C THR A 477 -15.96 12.74 -19.20
N ILE A 478 -16.92 12.19 -18.46
CA ILE A 478 -17.30 10.77 -18.48
C ILE A 478 -18.77 10.65 -18.86
N ASN A 479 -19.06 9.76 -19.81
CA ASN A 479 -20.44 9.42 -20.15
C ASN A 479 -20.95 8.31 -19.22
N LEU A 480 -21.84 8.65 -18.28
CA LEU A 480 -22.35 7.68 -17.30
C LEU A 480 -23.28 6.64 -17.91
N GLN A 481 -23.95 6.96 -19.02
CA GLN A 481 -24.86 6.04 -19.70
C GLN A 481 -24.13 4.86 -20.36
N LYS A 482 -22.88 5.08 -20.80
CA LYS A 482 -22.03 4.10 -21.47
C LYS A 482 -20.91 3.55 -20.58
N LEU A 483 -21.01 3.74 -19.27
CA LEU A 483 -19.93 3.40 -18.35
C LEU A 483 -19.83 1.90 -18.08
N PHE A 484 -20.96 1.26 -17.78
CA PHE A 484 -21.02 -0.14 -17.34
C PHE A 484 -21.31 -1.11 -18.49
N SER A 485 -20.70 -2.29 -18.45
CA SER A 485 -20.89 -3.35 -19.45
C SER A 485 -22.15 -4.18 -19.22
N THR A 486 -22.57 -4.31 -17.96
CA THR A 486 -23.67 -5.20 -17.53
C THR A 486 -24.93 -4.48 -17.07
N MET A 487 -24.88 -3.16 -16.90
CA MET A 487 -25.97 -2.36 -16.35
C MET A 487 -26.34 -1.24 -17.32
N LYS A 488 -27.63 -1.09 -17.64
CA LYS A 488 -28.12 0.01 -18.46
C LYS A 488 -28.58 1.16 -17.57
N VAL A 489 -27.87 2.29 -17.59
CA VAL A 489 -28.30 3.48 -16.86
C VAL A 489 -29.46 4.16 -17.60
N VAL A 490 -30.60 4.29 -16.93
CA VAL A 490 -31.84 4.87 -17.47
C VAL A 490 -32.24 6.18 -16.80
N GLY A 491 -31.66 6.50 -15.64
CA GLY A 491 -31.88 7.76 -14.93
C GLY A 491 -30.67 8.12 -14.06
N MET A 492 -30.49 9.41 -13.77
CA MET A 492 -29.49 9.87 -12.82
C MET A 492 -29.92 11.14 -12.10
N SER A 493 -29.43 11.32 -10.88
CA SER A 493 -29.59 12.54 -10.10
C SER A 493 -28.33 12.79 -9.27
N GLU A 494 -27.87 14.04 -9.20
CA GLU A 494 -26.67 14.40 -8.43
C GLU A 494 -27.05 14.73 -6.98
N LEU A 495 -26.24 14.24 -6.05
CA LEU A 495 -26.40 14.42 -4.62
C LEU A 495 -25.17 15.11 -4.02
N ASN A 496 -25.29 15.58 -2.79
CA ASN A 496 -24.15 15.94 -1.98
C ASN A 496 -23.27 14.70 -1.63
N LEU A 497 -22.11 14.92 -1.01
CA LEU A 497 -21.13 13.84 -0.76
C LEU A 497 -21.68 12.70 0.11
N SER A 498 -22.44 13.03 1.16
CA SER A 498 -23.11 12.07 2.05
C SER A 498 -24.34 11.41 1.43
N ALA A 499 -24.73 11.82 0.21
CA ALA A 499 -25.87 11.31 -0.52
C ALA A 499 -27.23 11.50 0.22
N ASN A 500 -27.38 12.56 1.01
CA ASN A 500 -28.59 12.84 1.80
C ASN A 500 -29.32 14.14 1.39
N GLN A 501 -28.85 14.83 0.35
CA GLN A 501 -29.50 16.02 -0.19
C GLN A 501 -29.25 16.12 -1.69
N TRP A 502 -30.27 16.54 -2.45
CA TRP A 502 -30.14 16.85 -3.87
C TRP A 502 -29.18 18.03 -4.09
N LYS A 503 -28.38 17.94 -5.15
CA LYS A 503 -27.31 18.91 -5.41
C LYS A 503 -27.84 20.32 -5.67
N ASP A 504 -28.95 20.43 -6.38
CA ASP A 504 -29.65 21.67 -6.73
C ASP A 504 -30.36 22.32 -5.54
N GLU A 505 -30.67 21.56 -4.50
CA GLU A 505 -31.23 22.07 -3.25
C GLU A 505 -30.17 22.58 -2.27
N MET A 506 -28.88 22.33 -2.52
CA MET A 506 -27.80 22.77 -1.63
C MET A 506 -27.67 24.29 -1.64
N ARG A 507 -27.84 24.92 -0.46
CA ARG A 507 -27.58 26.35 -0.25
C ARG A 507 -26.31 26.54 0.56
N ARG A 508 -25.41 27.42 0.10
CA ARG A 508 -24.20 27.81 0.83
C ARG A 508 -24.43 29.14 1.54
N PHE A 509 -23.86 29.29 2.74
CA PHE A 509 -23.79 30.59 3.39
C PHE A 509 -22.93 31.55 2.57
N GLU A 510 -23.34 32.81 2.54
CA GLU A 510 -22.51 33.90 2.02
C GLU A 510 -21.76 34.54 3.18
N TRP A 511 -20.42 34.62 3.07
CA TRP A 511 -19.57 35.29 4.05
C TRP A 511 -18.64 36.28 3.36
N THR A 512 -18.28 37.35 4.07
CA THR A 512 -17.30 38.34 3.59
C THR A 512 -15.95 38.03 4.23
N PRO A 513 -14.96 37.52 3.47
CA PRO A 513 -13.63 37.28 4.03
C PRO A 513 -12.94 38.61 4.35
N GLN A 514 -12.07 38.58 5.35
CA GLN A 514 -11.35 39.77 5.84
C GLN A 514 -10.47 40.42 4.76
N THR A 515 -10.01 39.64 3.77
CA THR A 515 -9.22 40.10 2.63
C THR A 515 -10.05 40.74 1.51
N GLY A 516 -11.40 40.75 1.62
CA GLY A 516 -12.30 41.30 0.60
C GLY A 516 -12.42 40.45 -0.68
N GLU A 517 -11.59 39.42 -0.85
CA GLU A 517 -11.63 38.52 -2.00
C GLU A 517 -12.79 37.53 -1.87
N ARG A 518 -13.93 37.82 -2.50
CA ARG A 518 -15.00 36.83 -2.65
C ARG A 518 -14.49 35.70 -3.56
N PRO A 519 -14.47 34.43 -3.11
CA PRO A 519 -14.10 33.34 -3.98
C PRO A 519 -15.11 33.24 -5.13
N VAL A 520 -14.65 33.46 -6.35
CA VAL A 520 -15.48 33.28 -7.55
C VAL A 520 -15.76 31.79 -7.71
N LEU A 521 -16.96 31.36 -7.31
CA LEU A 521 -17.49 30.05 -7.65
C LEU A 521 -17.71 30.02 -9.17
N ARG A 522 -16.73 29.52 -9.92
CA ARG A 522 -16.93 29.23 -11.34
C ARG A 522 -17.97 28.11 -11.45
N THR A 523 -19.18 28.49 -11.85
CA THR A 523 -20.21 27.55 -12.30
C THR A 523 -19.73 26.92 -13.59
N PHE A 524 -19.48 25.62 -13.55
CA PHE A 524 -19.16 24.81 -14.72
C PHE A 524 -20.43 24.04 -15.10
N GLN A 525 -20.80 24.05 -16.38
CA GLN A 525 -21.94 23.30 -16.88
C GLN A 525 -21.43 22.04 -17.58
N ASP A 526 -22.06 20.92 -17.25
CA ASP A 526 -21.84 19.66 -17.95
C ASP A 526 -22.31 19.76 -19.41
N PRO A 527 -21.61 19.12 -20.37
CA PRO A 527 -22.02 19.12 -21.77
C PRO A 527 -23.44 18.59 -22.02
N SER A 528 -23.87 17.60 -21.22
CA SER A 528 -25.22 17.06 -21.27
C SER A 528 -25.55 16.38 -19.95
N VAL A 529 -26.81 15.94 -19.78
CA VAL A 529 -27.23 15.17 -18.60
C VAL A 529 -26.38 13.92 -18.40
N TRP A 530 -25.95 13.23 -19.46
CA TRP A 530 -25.20 11.97 -19.33
C TRP A 530 -23.68 12.14 -19.29
N GLU A 531 -23.18 13.32 -19.66
CA GLU A 531 -21.76 13.61 -19.78
C GLU A 531 -21.32 14.50 -18.64
N VAL A 532 -20.75 13.87 -17.63
CA VAL A 532 -20.38 14.50 -16.36
C VAL A 532 -18.92 14.88 -16.41
N THR A 533 -18.61 16.16 -16.22
CA THR A 533 -17.24 16.64 -16.09
C THR A 533 -16.78 16.67 -14.64
N LEU A 534 -15.57 16.17 -14.40
CA LEU A 534 -14.85 16.25 -13.13
C LEU A 534 -13.66 17.20 -13.29
N ARG A 535 -13.58 18.21 -12.43
CA ARG A 535 -12.42 19.12 -12.36
C ARG A 535 -11.38 18.59 -11.37
N PRO A 536 -10.13 19.07 -11.41
CA PRO A 536 -9.11 18.72 -10.41
C PRO A 536 -9.62 18.76 -8.97
N MET A 537 -9.42 17.67 -8.22
CA MET A 537 -9.86 17.44 -6.84
C MET A 537 -11.38 17.37 -6.61
N GLU A 538 -12.19 17.37 -7.66
CA GLU A 538 -13.64 17.31 -7.52
C GLU A 538 -14.10 15.86 -7.27
N ILE A 539 -15.05 15.71 -6.33
CA ILE A 539 -15.78 14.46 -6.09
C ILE A 539 -17.25 14.74 -6.36
N ARG A 540 -17.86 13.95 -7.26
CA ARG A 540 -19.29 14.04 -7.57
C ARG A 540 -20.00 12.74 -7.22
N THR A 541 -21.21 12.86 -6.72
CA THR A 541 -22.02 11.77 -6.19
C THR A 541 -23.33 11.68 -6.96
N PHE A 542 -23.63 10.52 -7.51
CA PHE A 542 -24.80 10.28 -8.35
C PHE A 542 -25.61 9.12 -7.82
N LEU A 543 -26.93 9.28 -7.79
CA LEU A 543 -27.88 8.18 -7.69
C LEU A 543 -28.31 7.82 -9.10
N LEU A 544 -27.97 6.61 -9.53
CA LEU A 544 -28.28 6.07 -10.85
C LEU A 544 -29.48 5.14 -10.75
N ARG A 545 -30.40 5.22 -11.71
CA ARG A 545 -31.41 4.19 -11.95
C ARG A 545 -30.91 3.27 -13.06
N VAL A 546 -30.87 1.97 -12.79
CA VAL A 546 -30.31 0.94 -13.70
C VAL A 546 -31.34 -0.12 -14.07
N ARG A 547 -31.13 -0.79 -15.21
CA ARG A 547 -31.88 -1.96 -15.67
C ARG A 547 -30.94 -3.03 -16.20
#